data_AF-A0A2S7X832-F1
#
_entry.id   AF-A0A2S7X832-F1
#
_cell.length_a   1.000
_cell.length_b   1.000
_cell.length_c   1.000
_cell.angle_alpha   90.00
_cell.angle_beta   90.00
_cell.angle_gamma   90.00
#
_symmetry.space_group_name_H-M   'P 1'
#
loop_
_entity.id
_entity.type
_entity.pdbx_description
1 polymer ?
#
loop_
_entity_poly.entity_id
_entity_poly.type
_entity_poly.pdbx_seq_one_letter_code
_entity_poly.pdbx_strand_id
1 'polypeptide(L)'
;MIEILSGLLTPVIAIIATYIAYQQWKLNKQKLMLEKYDRRLKIYEEVKKVLILITRDAEISHKNLLEFNISVSEADFLFRHEISDYLQEIYKRGLNLHRWNRKYKDNTQIKPEGYNHDEVVDGMDFELTWLTEQFNPAKEKFKKYLDISK
;
A
#
# COMPACT_ATOMS: atom_id res chain seq x y z
N MET A 1 59.74 -9.75 -26.28
CA MET A 1 58.29 -10.02 -26.51
C MET A 1 57.55 -10.35 -25.23
N ILE A 2 58.06 -11.23 -24.36
CA ILE A 2 57.38 -11.63 -23.10
C ILE A 2 57.21 -10.46 -22.11
N GLU A 3 58.22 -9.59 -21.95
CA GLU A 3 58.14 -8.43 -21.03
C GLU A 3 57.08 -7.38 -21.42
N ILE A 4 56.87 -7.19 -22.73
CA ILE A 4 55.86 -6.26 -23.26
C ILE A 4 54.44 -6.79 -22.95
N LEU A 5 54.25 -8.11 -23.04
CA LEU A 5 52.98 -8.76 -22.71
C LEU A 5 52.66 -8.64 -21.21
N SER A 6 53.67 -8.82 -20.33
CA SER A 6 53.50 -8.67 -18.88
C SER A 6 53.20 -7.24 -18.45
N GLY A 7 53.81 -6.24 -19.10
CA GLY A 7 53.54 -4.82 -18.81
C GLY A 7 52.13 -4.34 -19.22
N LEU A 8 51.53 -4.99 -20.22
CA LEU A 8 50.17 -4.69 -20.69
C LEU A 8 49.06 -5.37 -19.87
N LEU A 9 49.39 -6.35 -19.03
CA LEU A 9 48.40 -7.08 -18.24
C LEU A 9 47.70 -6.16 -17.22
N THR A 10 48.47 -5.31 -16.54
CA THR A 10 47.96 -4.36 -15.54
C THR A 10 46.97 -3.35 -16.12
N PRO A 11 47.27 -2.62 -17.21
CA PRO A 11 46.30 -1.70 -17.81
C PRO A 11 45.08 -2.41 -18.38
N VAL A 12 45.23 -3.63 -18.93
CA VAL A 12 44.08 -4.43 -19.41
C VAL A 12 43.17 -4.82 -18.24
N ILE A 13 43.72 -5.31 -17.14
CA ILE A 13 42.95 -5.63 -15.92
C ILE A 13 42.28 -4.37 -15.40
N ALA A 14 42.97 -3.22 -15.38
CA ALA A 14 42.39 -1.95 -14.94
C ALA A 14 41.19 -1.54 -15.80
N ILE A 15 41.29 -1.61 -17.13
CA ILE A 15 40.19 -1.30 -18.06
C ILE A 15 38.99 -2.24 -17.81
N ILE A 16 39.25 -3.55 -17.69
CA ILE A 16 38.20 -4.54 -17.43
C ILE A 16 37.53 -4.26 -16.07
N ALA A 17 38.31 -3.98 -15.03
CA ALA A 17 37.79 -3.66 -13.71
C ALA A 17 36.94 -2.40 -13.72
N THR A 18 37.38 -1.33 -14.40
CA THR A 18 36.59 -0.10 -14.57
C THR A 18 35.28 -0.37 -15.32
N TYR A 19 35.31 -1.18 -16.38
CA TYR A 19 34.11 -1.56 -17.13
C TYR A 19 33.12 -2.35 -16.26
N ILE A 20 33.60 -3.33 -15.51
CA ILE A 20 32.76 -4.12 -14.58
C ILE A 20 32.17 -3.21 -13.50
N ALA A 21 32.95 -2.30 -12.91
CA ALA A 21 32.45 -1.37 -11.90
C ALA A 21 31.34 -0.46 -12.44
N TYR A 22 31.49 0.04 -13.67
CA TYR A 22 30.45 0.82 -14.35
C TYR A 22 29.17 -0.01 -14.55
N GLN A 23 29.31 -1.26 -14.99
CA GLN A 23 28.18 -2.16 -15.19
C GLN A 23 27.47 -2.50 -13.87
N GLN A 24 28.22 -2.74 -12.79
CA GLN A 24 27.66 -2.97 -11.46
C GLN A 24 26.89 -1.75 -10.95
N TRP A 25 27.43 -0.54 -11.14
CA TRP A 25 26.73 0.69 -10.77
C TRP A 25 25.40 0.83 -11.51
N LYS A 26 25.38 0.57 -12.82
CA LYS A 26 24.16 0.60 -13.63
C LYS A 26 23.12 -0.41 -13.15
N LEU A 27 23.53 -1.65 -12.86
CA LEU A 27 22.65 -2.71 -12.34
C LEU A 27 22.09 -2.37 -10.95
N ASN A 28 22.94 -1.87 -10.05
CA ASN A 28 22.51 -1.48 -8.71
C ASN A 28 21.48 -0.34 -8.74
N LYS A 29 21.66 0.62 -9.66
CA LYS A 29 20.67 1.70 -9.86
C LYS A 29 19.32 1.15 -10.34
N GLN A 30 19.32 0.21 -11.27
CA GLN A 30 18.09 -0.43 -11.76
C GLN A 30 17.42 -1.27 -10.67
N LYS A 31 18.21 -2.03 -9.90
CA LYS A 31 17.72 -2.84 -8.77
C LYS A 31 17.06 -1.98 -7.70
N LEU A 32 17.67 -0.85 -7.33
CA LEU A 32 17.10 0.09 -6.36
C LEU A 32 15.74 0.65 -6.82
N MET A 33 15.59 0.94 -8.12
CA MET A 33 14.32 1.41 -8.67
C MET A 33 13.24 0.32 -8.61
N LEU A 34 13.60 -0.93 -8.95
CA LEU A 34 12.69 -2.07 -8.87
C LEU A 34 12.25 -2.35 -7.43
N GLU A 35 13.19 -2.39 -6.48
CA GLU A 35 12.87 -2.63 -5.06
C GLU A 35 11.93 -1.54 -4.50
N LYS A 36 12.14 -0.28 -4.89
CA LYS A 36 11.26 0.82 -4.52
C LYS A 36 9.87 0.67 -5.15
N TYR A 37 9.79 0.25 -6.40
CA TYR A 37 8.52 -0.03 -7.07
C TYR A 37 7.76 -1.16 -6.37
N ASP A 38 8.42 -2.29 -6.09
CA ASP A 38 7.81 -3.46 -5.46
C ASP A 38 7.25 -3.12 -4.07
N ARG A 39 8.02 -2.38 -3.26
CA ARG A 39 7.55 -1.91 -1.94
C ARG A 39 6.32 -1.02 -2.05
N ARG A 40 6.27 -0.13 -3.04
CA ARG A 40 5.11 0.74 -3.27
C ARG A 40 3.90 -0.04 -3.78
N LEU A 41 4.12 -1.01 -4.67
CA LEU A 41 3.08 -1.86 -5.21
C LEU A 41 2.43 -2.68 -4.11
N LYS A 42 3.23 -3.24 -3.19
CA LYS A 42 2.74 -3.98 -2.03
C LYS A 42 1.75 -3.17 -1.19
N ILE A 43 2.04 -1.89 -0.91
CA ILE A 43 1.13 -1.01 -0.15
C ILE A 43 -0.19 -0.83 -0.90
N TYR A 44 -0.15 -0.62 -2.21
CA TYR A 44 -1.36 -0.53 -3.04
C TYR A 44 -2.17 -1.84 -3.04
N GLU A 45 -1.50 -2.99 -3.04
CA GLU A 45 -2.14 -4.30 -2.96
C GLU A 45 -2.87 -4.50 -1.63
N GLU A 46 -2.28 -4.09 -0.51
CA GLU A 46 -2.92 -4.14 0.80
C GLU A 46 -4.14 -3.22 0.88
N VAL A 47 -4.10 -2.04 0.25
CA VAL A 47 -5.29 -1.18 0.09
C VAL A 47 -6.38 -1.88 -0.69
N LYS A 48 -6.07 -2.45 -1.87
CA LYS A 48 -7.08 -3.20 -2.64
C LYS A 48 -7.67 -4.35 -1.83
N LYS A 49 -6.82 -5.08 -1.11
CA LYS A 49 -7.24 -6.23 -0.29
C LYS A 49 -8.23 -5.82 0.79
N VAL A 50 -7.97 -4.73 1.52
CA VAL A 50 -8.90 -4.27 2.56
C VAL A 50 -10.23 -3.79 1.96
N LEU A 51 -10.20 -3.07 0.83
CA LEU A 51 -11.40 -2.61 0.14
C LEU A 51 -12.24 -3.78 -0.40
N ILE A 52 -11.60 -4.83 -0.94
CA ILE A 52 -12.28 -6.05 -1.39
C ILE A 52 -12.97 -6.75 -0.22
N LEU A 53 -12.30 -6.88 0.93
CA LEU A 53 -12.89 -7.50 2.11
C LEU A 53 -14.14 -6.73 2.57
N ILE A 54 -14.06 -5.40 2.66
CA ILE A 54 -15.19 -4.55 3.03
C ILE A 54 -16.34 -4.69 2.03
N THR A 55 -16.03 -4.66 0.74
CA THR A 55 -17.06 -4.74 -0.32
C THR A 55 -17.76 -6.10 -0.33
N ARG A 56 -17.02 -7.18 -0.08
CA ARG A 56 -17.56 -8.55 -0.08
C ARG A 56 -18.49 -8.79 1.11
N ASP A 57 -18.08 -8.34 2.29
CA ASP A 57 -18.75 -8.71 3.55
C ASP A 57 -19.68 -7.61 4.09
N ALA A 58 -19.67 -6.41 3.49
CA ALA A 58 -20.31 -5.19 4.03
C ALA A 58 -19.88 -4.84 5.47
N GLU A 59 -18.78 -5.43 5.92
CA GLU A 59 -18.22 -5.34 7.27
C GLU A 59 -16.70 -5.47 7.17
N ILE A 60 -16.02 -5.04 8.22
CA ILE A 60 -14.63 -5.43 8.46
C ILE A 60 -14.37 -5.67 9.95
N SER A 61 -13.59 -6.71 10.24
CA SER A 61 -13.19 -7.01 11.62
C SER A 61 -12.09 -6.06 12.11
N HIS A 62 -12.06 -5.80 13.42
CA HIS A 62 -10.98 -5.02 14.03
C HIS A 62 -9.59 -5.63 13.76
N LYS A 63 -9.49 -6.97 13.73
CA LYS A 63 -8.25 -7.68 13.40
C LYS A 63 -7.75 -7.34 12.00
N ASN A 64 -8.63 -7.42 10.99
CA ASN A 64 -8.27 -7.11 9.60
C ASN A 64 -7.85 -5.65 9.43
N LEU A 65 -8.49 -4.72 10.15
CA LEU A 65 -8.08 -3.31 10.17
C LEU A 65 -6.70 -3.11 10.80
N LEU A 66 -6.41 -3.79 11.91
CA LEU A 66 -5.10 -3.72 12.56
C LEU A 66 -4.00 -4.30 11.64
N GLU A 67 -4.27 -5.44 11.01
CA GLU A 67 -3.37 -6.05 10.02
C GLU A 67 -3.13 -5.09 8.84
N PHE A 68 -4.18 -4.44 8.33
CA PHE A 68 -4.04 -3.42 7.29
C PHE A 68 -3.13 -2.28 7.75
N ASN A 69 -3.36 -1.71 8.93
CA ASN A 69 -2.55 -0.61 9.47
C ASN A 69 -1.07 -0.98 9.64
N ILE A 70 -0.79 -2.20 10.11
CA ILE A 70 0.58 -2.71 10.23
C ILE A 70 1.21 -2.87 8.84
N SER A 71 0.49 -3.49 7.90
CA SER A 71 0.99 -3.76 6.56
C SER A 71 1.29 -2.49 5.77
N VAL A 72 0.61 -1.38 6.07
CA VAL A 72 0.82 -0.09 5.40
C VAL A 72 1.70 0.89 6.19
N SER A 73 2.25 0.49 7.34
CA SER A 73 3.06 1.36 8.22
C SER A 73 4.30 1.95 7.55
N GLU A 74 4.86 1.29 6.54
CA GLU A 74 6.03 1.80 5.80
C GLU A 74 5.68 2.92 4.80
N ALA A 75 4.40 3.26 4.62
CA ALA A 75 3.96 4.23 3.63
C ALA A 75 4.59 5.62 3.84
N ASP A 76 4.82 6.03 5.09
CA ASP A 76 5.45 7.31 5.45
C ASP A 76 6.86 7.48 4.86
N PHE A 77 7.56 6.37 4.62
CA PHE A 77 8.91 6.36 4.04
C PHE A 77 8.92 6.24 2.51
N LEU A 78 7.83 5.74 1.92
CA LEU A 78 7.75 5.38 0.51
C LEU A 78 7.03 6.42 -0.35
N PHE A 79 6.15 7.19 0.26
CA PHE A 79 5.23 8.13 -0.38
C PHE A 79 5.31 9.53 0.24
N ARG A 80 4.58 10.49 -0.34
CA ARG A 80 4.32 11.77 0.31
C ARG A 80 3.15 11.63 1.29
N HIS A 81 3.04 12.60 2.22
CA HIS A 81 2.00 12.66 3.26
C HIS A 81 0.58 12.37 2.76
N GLU A 82 0.22 12.79 1.55
CA GLU A 82 -1.10 12.53 0.96
C GLU A 82 -1.52 11.05 0.92
N ILE A 83 -0.57 10.11 0.83
CA ILE A 83 -0.86 8.67 0.84
C ILE A 83 -1.07 8.21 2.27
N SER A 84 -0.23 8.64 3.20
CA SER A 84 -0.38 8.34 4.62
C SER A 84 -1.71 8.85 5.16
N ASP A 85 -2.08 10.10 4.85
CA ASP A 85 -3.37 10.68 5.23
C ASP A 85 -4.55 9.89 4.64
N TYR A 86 -4.40 9.45 3.38
CA TYR A 86 -5.41 8.63 2.71
C TYR A 86 -5.57 7.25 3.36
N LEU A 87 -4.46 6.59 3.72
CA LEU A 87 -4.47 5.30 4.40
C LEU A 87 -5.11 5.41 5.80
N GLN A 88 -4.81 6.48 6.53
CA GLN A 88 -5.42 6.78 7.82
C GLN A 88 -6.92 7.00 7.69
N GLU A 89 -7.37 7.68 6.64
CA GLU A 89 -8.81 7.88 6.39
C GLU A 89 -9.54 6.55 6.11
N ILE A 90 -8.95 5.67 5.27
CA ILE A 90 -9.49 4.31 5.05
C ILE A 90 -9.59 3.56 6.39
N TYR A 91 -8.54 3.58 7.20
CA TYR A 91 -8.51 2.91 8.50
C TYR A 91 -9.59 3.45 9.46
N LYS A 92 -9.70 4.78 9.56
CA LYS A 92 -10.68 5.45 10.43
C LYS A 92 -12.11 5.14 10.02
N ARG A 93 -12.42 5.18 8.73
CA ARG A 93 -13.75 4.85 8.21
C ARG A 93 -14.07 3.37 8.36
N GLY A 94 -13.09 2.50 8.14
CA GLY A 94 -13.22 1.08 8.46
C GLY A 94 -13.53 0.82 9.94
N LEU A 95 -12.88 1.55 10.86
CA LEU A 95 -13.20 1.47 12.30
C LEU A 95 -14.63 1.96 12.60
N ASN A 96 -15.09 3.01 11.94
CA ASN A 96 -16.46 3.49 12.09
C ASN A 96 -17.46 2.47 11.57
N LEU A 97 -17.23 1.89 10.39
CA LEU A 97 -18.05 0.81 9.85
C LEU A 97 -18.11 -0.38 10.82
N HIS A 98 -16.97 -0.80 11.38
CA HIS A 98 -16.93 -1.85 12.39
C HIS A 98 -17.74 -1.49 13.66
N ARG A 99 -17.64 -0.24 14.12
CA ARG A 99 -18.42 0.25 15.28
C ARG A 99 -19.92 0.25 15.01
N TRP A 100 -20.33 0.68 13.82
CA TRP A 100 -21.74 0.69 13.43
C TRP A 100 -22.30 -0.74 13.30
N ASN A 101 -21.58 -1.64 12.63
CA ASN A 101 -21.94 -3.06 12.56
C ASN A 101 -22.08 -3.69 13.96
N ARG A 102 -21.19 -3.35 14.90
CA ARG A 102 -21.29 -3.81 16.29
C ARG A 102 -22.51 -3.26 17.03
N LYS A 103 -22.95 -2.04 16.70
CA LYS A 103 -24.15 -1.42 17.28
C LYS A 103 -25.43 -1.95 16.66
N TYR A 104 -25.39 -2.40 15.41
CA TYR A 104 -26.55 -2.83 14.65
C TYR A 104 -27.34 -3.92 15.39
N LYS A 105 -28.65 -3.68 15.47
CA LYS A 105 -29.65 -4.63 15.97
C LYS A 105 -30.72 -4.78 14.91
N ASP A 106 -30.91 -6.01 14.45
CA ASP A 106 -31.99 -6.36 13.53
C ASP A 106 -33.36 -6.28 14.22
N ASN A 107 -34.43 -6.42 13.42
CA ASN A 107 -35.81 -6.32 13.90
C ASN A 107 -36.27 -7.50 14.77
N THR A 108 -35.49 -8.58 14.86
CA THR A 108 -35.79 -9.79 15.65
C THR A 108 -35.23 -9.71 17.06
N GLN A 109 -34.36 -8.73 17.34
CA GLN A 109 -33.67 -8.57 18.62
C GLN A 109 -34.36 -7.56 19.55
N ILE A 110 -34.18 -7.75 20.86
CA ILE A 110 -34.64 -6.79 21.88
C ILE A 110 -33.79 -5.52 21.78
N LYS A 111 -34.43 -4.38 21.53
CA LYS A 111 -33.78 -3.07 21.43
C LYS A 111 -33.44 -2.53 22.83
N PRO A 112 -32.15 -2.26 23.14
CA PRO A 112 -31.78 -1.62 24.40
C PRO A 112 -32.25 -0.16 24.43
N GLU A 113 -32.39 0.39 25.65
CA GLU A 113 -32.74 1.80 25.84
C GLU A 113 -31.72 2.72 25.15
N GLY A 114 -32.21 3.69 24.37
CA GLY A 114 -31.37 4.62 23.61
C GLY A 114 -30.87 4.11 22.24
N TYR A 115 -31.25 2.90 21.81
CA TYR A 115 -30.92 2.42 20.45
C TYR A 115 -31.76 3.11 19.37
N ASN A 116 -31.08 3.72 18.39
CA ASN A 116 -31.68 4.30 17.19
C ASN A 116 -31.28 3.47 15.96
N HIS A 117 -32.24 2.75 15.36
CA HIS A 117 -31.95 1.86 14.24
C HIS A 117 -31.58 2.63 12.97
N ASP A 118 -32.34 3.67 12.65
CA ASP A 118 -32.16 4.45 11.42
C ASP A 118 -30.79 5.14 11.42
N GLU A 119 -30.40 5.75 12.54
CA GLU A 119 -29.06 6.35 12.69
C GLU A 119 -27.93 5.34 12.51
N VAL A 120 -28.09 4.12 13.03
CA VAL A 120 -27.07 3.07 12.89
C VAL A 120 -26.97 2.60 11.45
N VAL A 121 -28.10 2.36 10.78
CA VAL A 121 -28.13 1.94 9.37
C VAL A 121 -27.57 3.04 8.47
N ASP A 122 -27.96 4.30 8.68
CA ASP A 122 -27.44 5.46 7.95
C ASP A 122 -25.92 5.59 8.14
N GLY A 123 -25.42 5.38 9.36
CA GLY A 123 -23.99 5.36 9.66
C GLY A 123 -23.24 4.22 8.97
N MET A 124 -23.84 3.03 8.89
CA MET A 124 -23.29 1.89 8.14
C MET A 124 -23.21 2.21 6.65
N ASP A 125 -24.32 2.66 6.06
CA ASP A 125 -24.42 2.97 4.64
C ASP A 125 -23.46 4.08 4.23
N PHE A 126 -23.36 5.15 5.04
CA PHE A 126 -22.43 6.24 4.80
C PHE A 126 -20.96 5.78 4.72
N GLU A 127 -20.51 4.96 5.67
CA GLU A 127 -19.13 4.48 5.68
C GLU A 127 -18.88 3.42 4.60
N LEU A 128 -19.84 2.50 4.39
CA LEU A 128 -19.74 1.46 3.38
C LEU A 128 -19.71 2.04 1.95
N THR A 129 -20.58 3.01 1.67
CA THR A 129 -20.63 3.69 0.36
C THR A 129 -19.30 4.38 0.09
N TRP A 130 -18.79 5.16 1.04
CA TRP A 130 -17.51 5.82 0.84
C TRP A 130 -16.38 4.82 0.60
N LEU A 131 -16.30 3.74 1.39
CA LEU A 131 -15.25 2.72 1.29
C LEU A 131 -15.31 1.96 -0.04
N THR A 132 -16.50 1.60 -0.51
CA THR A 132 -16.68 0.87 -1.78
C THR A 132 -16.35 1.73 -3.00
N GLU A 133 -16.49 3.05 -2.91
CA GLU A 133 -16.11 3.98 -3.98
C GLU A 133 -14.59 4.21 -4.09
N GLN A 134 -13.77 3.72 -3.14
CA GLN A 134 -12.34 4.03 -3.09
C GLN A 134 -11.46 3.27 -4.10
N PHE A 135 -11.96 2.31 -4.88
CA PHE A 135 -11.14 1.58 -5.85
C PHE A 135 -10.47 2.49 -6.90
N ASN A 136 -11.25 3.40 -7.50
CA ASN A 136 -10.74 4.34 -8.51
C ASN A 136 -9.86 5.44 -7.87
N PRO A 137 -10.27 6.12 -6.78
CA PRO A 137 -9.42 7.06 -6.05
C PRO A 137 -8.09 6.45 -5.61
N ALA A 138 -8.08 5.22 -5.09
CA ALA A 138 -6.85 4.51 -4.72
C ALA A 138 -5.94 4.36 -5.94
N LYS A 139 -6.46 3.85 -7.06
CA LYS A 139 -5.68 3.69 -8.29
C LYS A 139 -5.04 5.01 -8.73
N GLU A 140 -5.81 6.10 -8.78
CA GLU A 140 -5.29 7.39 -9.24
C GLU A 140 -4.24 7.99 -8.29
N LYS A 141 -4.44 7.88 -6.97
CA LYS A 141 -3.47 8.34 -5.97
C LYS A 141 -2.13 7.60 -6.08
N PHE A 142 -2.16 6.28 -6.27
CA PHE A 142 -0.97 5.44 -6.34
C PHE A 142 -0.30 5.46 -7.72
N LYS A 143 -1.04 5.73 -8.81
CA LYS A 143 -0.54 5.73 -10.19
C LYS A 143 0.76 6.52 -10.36
N LYS A 144 0.84 7.73 -9.81
CA LYS A 144 2.04 8.58 -9.94
C LYS A 144 3.30 8.03 -9.25
N TYR A 145 3.14 7.07 -8.34
CA TYR A 145 4.23 6.43 -7.61
C TYR A 145 4.65 5.09 -8.21
N LEU A 146 3.77 4.49 -9.01
CA LEU A 146 3.94 3.20 -9.69
C LEU A 146 4.22 3.36 -11.20
N ASP A 147 4.25 4.59 -11.71
CA ASP A 147 4.64 4.85 -13.08
C ASP A 147 6.17 4.71 -13.24
N ILE A 148 6.59 3.64 -13.92
CA ILE A 148 8.00 3.33 -14.23
C ILE A 148 8.45 3.90 -15.59
N SER A 149 7.57 4.59 -16.32
CA SER A 149 7.88 5.14 -17.65
C SER A 149 8.64 6.48 -17.61
N LYS A 150 8.91 7.01 -16.40
CA LYS A 150 9.59 8.28 -16.17
C LYS A 150 11.03 8.12 -15.68
#